data_AF-A0A2A5M4G2-F1
#
_entry.id   AF-A0A2A5M4G2-F1
#
_cell.length_a   1.000
_cell.length_b   1.000
_cell.length_c   1.000
_cell.angle_alpha   90.00
_cell.angle_beta   90.00
_cell.angle_gamma   90.00
#
_symmetry.space_group_name_H-M   'P 1'
#
loop_
_entity.id
_entity.type
_entity.pdbx_description
1 polymer ?
#
loop_
_entity_poly.entity_id
_entity_poly.type
_entity_poly.pdbx_seq_one_letter_code
_entity_poly.pdbx_strand_id
1 'polypeptide(L)'
;RISGVPVVDEDKKLIGILTNRDLRFESDFSNLVENVMTKMPLITAPKGCTLDDAEKIFSTNKVEKLPIVDEQGRLEGLITIKDLKKRKEYPDANKDNFGRLRVG
;
A
#
# COMPACT_ATOMS: atom_id res chain seq x y z
N ARG A 1 8.46 10.75 2.20
CA ARG A 1 8.65 9.88 3.38
C ARG A 1 7.68 8.71 3.25
N ILE A 2 8.19 7.49 3.18
CA ILE A 2 7.42 6.24 3.08
C ILE A 2 6.91 5.93 4.50
N SER A 3 5.64 5.52 4.65
CA SER A 3 5.03 5.29 5.98
C SER A 3 4.51 3.86 6.17
N GLY A 4 4.77 2.97 5.22
CA GLY A 4 4.43 1.57 5.33
C GLY A 4 4.89 0.76 4.13
N VAL A 5 5.29 -0.47 4.43
CA VAL A 5 6.03 -1.37 3.56
C VAL A 5 5.34 -2.73 3.62
N PRO A 6 4.83 -3.27 2.50
CA PRO A 6 4.28 -4.61 2.48
C PRO A 6 5.40 -5.64 2.66
N VAL A 7 5.08 -6.73 3.35
CA VAL A 7 5.99 -7.84 3.65
C VAL A 7 5.51 -9.06 2.89
N VAL A 8 6.43 -9.70 2.17
CA VAL A 8 6.14 -10.87 1.33
C VAL A 8 7.04 -12.04 1.71
N ASP A 9 6.59 -13.26 1.40
CA ASP A 9 7.43 -14.45 1.46
C ASP A 9 8.29 -14.63 0.20
N GLU A 10 9.01 -15.76 0.11
CA GLU A 10 9.88 -16.11 -1.03
C GLU A 10 9.12 -16.23 -2.36
N ASP A 11 7.83 -16.57 -2.32
CA ASP A 11 6.94 -16.71 -3.47
C ASP A 11 6.22 -15.39 -3.83
N LYS A 12 6.61 -14.27 -3.21
CA LYS A 12 5.99 -12.94 -3.29
C LYS A 12 4.57 -12.87 -2.74
N LYS A 13 4.11 -13.87 -1.99
CA LYS A 13 2.80 -13.85 -1.35
C LYS A 13 2.78 -12.80 -0.26
N LEU A 14 1.74 -11.98 -0.21
CA LEU A 14 1.58 -10.97 0.82
C LEU A 14 1.29 -11.64 2.18
N ILE A 15 2.21 -11.46 3.14
CA ILE A 15 2.10 -12.03 4.50
C ILE A 15 1.82 -10.98 5.58
N GLY A 16 2.08 -9.69 5.28
CA GLY A 16 1.81 -8.61 6.22
C GLY A 16 2.14 -7.22 5.66
N ILE A 17 1.96 -6.21 6.51
CA ILE A 17 2.38 -4.84 6.24
C ILE A 17 2.98 -4.24 7.51
N LEU A 18 4.13 -3.60 7.36
CA LEU A 18 4.77 -2.85 8.43
C LEU A 18 4.49 -1.36 8.22
N THR A 19 4.01 -0.67 9.24
CA THR A 19 3.71 0.76 9.18
C THR A 19 4.45 1.54 10.27
N ASN A 20 4.49 2.85 10.12
CA ASN A 20 5.06 3.72 11.16
C ASN A 20 4.37 3.55 12.52
N ARG A 21 3.11 3.10 12.57
CA ARG A 21 2.40 2.88 13.84
C ARG A 21 2.99 1.69 14.59
N ASP A 22 3.35 0.64 13.86
CA ASP A 22 3.91 -0.59 14.40
C ASP A 22 5.32 -0.34 14.97
N LEU A 23 6.11 0.48 14.28
CA LEU A 23 7.46 0.85 14.70
C LEU A 23 7.51 1.95 15.77
N ARG A 24 6.42 2.70 16.00
CA ARG A 24 6.44 3.90 16.87
C ARG A 24 6.77 3.57 18.33
N PHE A 25 6.47 2.36 18.75
CA PHE A 25 6.68 1.87 20.11
C PHE A 25 7.73 0.76 20.16
N GLU A 26 8.34 0.43 19.02
CA GLU A 26 9.39 -0.56 18.96
C GLU A 26 10.73 0.10 19.26
N SER A 27 11.43 -0.45 20.25
CA SER A 27 12.73 0.07 20.70
C SER A 27 13.85 -0.93 20.44
N ASP A 28 13.50 -2.20 20.20
CA ASP A 28 14.43 -3.25 19.84
C ASP A 28 14.44 -3.48 18.33
N PHE A 29 15.47 -2.95 17.67
CA PHE A 29 15.67 -3.11 16.23
C PHE A 29 16.23 -4.49 15.84
N SER A 30 16.51 -5.38 16.79
CA SER A 30 16.90 -6.76 16.51
C SER A 30 15.71 -7.69 16.31
N ASN A 31 14.49 -7.23 16.65
CA ASN A 31 13.28 -8.01 16.49
C ASN A 31 12.97 -8.25 15.00
N LEU A 32 12.47 -9.44 14.69
CA LEU A 32 12.12 -9.80 13.32
C LEU A 32 10.90 -9.03 12.85
N VAL A 33 10.89 -8.62 11.57
CA VAL A 33 9.76 -7.91 10.94
C VAL A 33 8.46 -8.69 11.09
N GLU A 34 8.52 -10.02 11.04
CA GLU A 34 7.34 -10.88 11.20
C GLU A 34 6.66 -10.73 12.57
N ASN A 35 7.36 -10.30 13.61
CA ASN A 35 6.81 -10.15 14.96
C ASN A 35 6.15 -8.80 15.17
N VAL A 36 6.56 -7.78 14.41
CA VAL A 36 6.13 -6.39 14.58
C VAL A 36 5.12 -5.96 13.50
N MET A 37 5.13 -6.59 12.33
CA MET A 37 4.21 -6.26 11.24
C MET A 37 2.74 -6.58 11.59
N THR A 38 1.81 -5.88 10.95
CA THR A 38 0.41 -6.31 10.91
C THR A 38 0.29 -7.52 9.98
N LYS A 39 -0.07 -8.67 10.54
CA LYS A 39 -0.25 -9.95 9.81
C LYS A 39 -1.59 -10.00 9.08
N MET A 40 -1.72 -10.96 8.16
CA MET A 40 -2.98 -11.29 7.50
C MET A 40 -4.09 -11.68 8.51
N PRO A 41 -5.37 -11.39 8.21
CA PRO A 41 -5.89 -10.84 6.95
C PRO A 41 -5.78 -9.31 6.86
N LEU A 42 -5.23 -8.83 5.75
CA LEU A 42 -5.19 -7.41 5.38
C LEU A 42 -6.26 -7.07 4.35
N ILE A 43 -6.71 -5.82 4.36
CA ILE A 43 -7.54 -5.29 3.27
C ILE A 43 -6.64 -5.11 2.04
N THR A 44 -6.97 -5.79 0.95
CA THR A 44 -6.24 -5.78 -0.32
C THR A 44 -7.18 -5.47 -1.47
N ALA A 45 -6.63 -5.14 -2.64
CA ALA A 45 -7.38 -5.01 -3.87
C ALA A 45 -6.79 -5.90 -4.97
N PRO A 46 -7.61 -6.40 -5.91
CA PRO A 46 -7.13 -7.24 -7.00
C PRO A 46 -6.33 -6.44 -8.02
N LYS A 47 -5.43 -7.11 -8.73
CA LYS A 47 -4.77 -6.56 -9.92
C LYS A 47 -5.82 -6.06 -10.93
N GLY A 48 -5.57 -4.87 -11.48
CA GLY A 48 -6.52 -4.19 -12.38
C GLY A 48 -7.58 -3.34 -11.68
N CYS A 49 -7.58 -3.28 -10.34
CA CYS A 49 -8.40 -2.34 -9.57
C CYS A 49 -8.18 -0.91 -10.05
N THR A 50 -9.28 -0.21 -10.35
CA THR A 50 -9.23 1.19 -10.76
C THR A 50 -8.96 2.10 -9.55
N LEU A 51 -8.55 3.34 -9.80
CA LEU A 51 -8.36 4.31 -8.71
C LEU A 51 -9.68 4.64 -7.99
N ASP A 52 -10.80 4.60 -8.70
CA ASP A 52 -12.13 4.85 -8.13
C ASP A 52 -12.56 3.68 -7.23
N ASP A 53 -12.25 2.45 -7.62
CA ASP A 53 -12.46 1.26 -6.79
C ASP A 53 -11.59 1.31 -5.53
N ALA A 54 -10.31 1.68 -5.69
CA ALA A 54 -9.41 1.89 -4.56
C ALA A 54 -9.95 2.95 -3.59
N GLU A 55 -10.49 4.07 -4.10
CA GLU A 55 -11.10 5.12 -3.25
C GLU A 55 -12.27 4.60 -2.42
N LYS A 56 -13.15 3.79 -3.03
CA LYS A 56 -14.25 3.14 -2.30
C LYS A 56 -13.69 2.24 -1.20
N ILE A 57 -12.71 1.39 -1.51
CA ILE A 57 -12.10 0.48 -0.53
C ILE A 57 -11.47 1.26 0.64
N PHE A 58 -10.75 2.35 0.34
CA PHE A 58 -10.17 3.22 1.37
C PHE A 58 -11.24 3.83 2.29
N SER A 59 -12.33 4.36 1.71
CA SER A 59 -13.39 5.01 2.49
C SER A 59 -14.20 4.02 3.33
N THR A 60 -14.52 2.84 2.79
CA THR A 60 -15.27 1.80 3.50
C THR A 60 -14.46 1.19 4.64
N ASN A 61 -13.19 0.89 4.41
CA ASN A 61 -12.37 0.16 5.38
C ASN A 61 -11.53 1.06 6.29
N LYS A 62 -11.53 2.38 6.07
CA LYS A 62 -10.76 3.37 6.83
C LYS A 62 -9.26 3.05 6.92
N VAL A 63 -8.70 2.49 5.85
CA VAL A 63 -7.27 2.18 5.72
C VAL A 63 -6.52 3.28 4.96
N GLU A 64 -5.21 3.41 5.15
CA GLU A 64 -4.40 4.42 4.45
C GLU A 64 -3.59 3.83 3.28
N LYS A 65 -3.39 2.52 3.30
CA LYS A 65 -2.56 1.77 2.35
C LYS A 65 -3.33 0.56 1.88
N LEU A 66 -3.28 0.30 0.58
CA LEU A 66 -4.01 -0.77 -0.06
C LEU A 66 -3.04 -1.57 -0.93
N PRO A 67 -2.53 -2.71 -0.42
CA PRO A 67 -1.76 -3.64 -1.22
C PRO A 67 -2.59 -4.21 -2.37
N ILE A 68 -1.99 -4.28 -3.55
CA ILE A 68 -2.58 -4.86 -4.75
C ILE A 68 -2.03 -6.27 -4.91
N VAL A 69 -2.90 -7.26 -5.04
CA VAL A 69 -2.53 -8.67 -5.15
C VAL A 69 -3.12 -9.33 -6.39
N ASP A 70 -2.44 -10.35 -6.92
CA ASP A 70 -2.99 -11.23 -7.96
C ASP A 70 -3.95 -12.29 -7.39
N GLU A 71 -4.47 -13.17 -8.25
CA GLU A 71 -5.40 -14.24 -7.88
C GLU A 71 -4.76 -15.28 -6.94
N GLN A 72 -3.44 -15.39 -6.93
CA GLN A 72 -2.66 -16.29 -6.08
C GLN A 72 -2.24 -15.61 -4.76
N GLY A 73 -2.60 -14.33 -4.56
CA GLY A 73 -2.26 -13.55 -3.38
C GLY A 73 -0.85 -12.96 -3.40
N ARG A 74 -0.18 -12.92 -4.56
CA ARG A 74 1.14 -12.31 -4.71
C ARG A 74 1.03 -10.81 -4.84
N LEU A 75 1.95 -10.09 -4.21
CA LEU A 75 1.97 -8.63 -4.21
C LEU A 75 2.40 -8.09 -5.59
N GLU A 76 1.53 -7.30 -6.21
CA GLU A 76 1.75 -6.64 -7.50
C GLU A 76 1.98 -5.13 -7.35
N GLY A 77 1.53 -4.52 -6.25
CA GLY A 77 1.71 -3.09 -6.03
C GLY A 77 1.15 -2.58 -4.70
N LEU A 78 1.26 -1.27 -4.50
CA LEU A 78 0.76 -0.59 -3.31
C LEU A 78 0.15 0.75 -3.71
N ILE A 79 -1.12 0.97 -3.38
CA ILE A 79 -1.77 2.27 -3.53
C ILE A 79 -1.85 2.92 -2.15
N THR A 80 -1.64 4.23 -2.10
CA THR A 80 -1.82 5.01 -0.87
C THR A 80 -2.91 6.06 -1.02
N ILE A 81 -3.64 6.33 0.06
CA ILE A 81 -4.66 7.39 0.07
C ILE A 81 -4.07 8.77 -0.22
N LYS A 82 -2.77 8.95 0.04
CA LYS A 82 -2.05 10.19 -0.26
C LYS A 82 -1.95 10.43 -1.76
N ASP A 83 -1.74 9.38 -2.56
CA ASP A 83 -1.64 9.50 -4.01
C ASP A 83 -2.99 9.87 -4.62
N LEU A 84 -4.10 9.31 -4.09
CA LEU A 84 -5.46 9.71 -4.47
C LEU A 84 -5.75 11.18 -4.13
N LYS A 85 -5.39 11.63 -2.91
CA LYS A 85 -5.57 13.04 -2.52
C LYS A 85 -4.80 13.98 -3.43
N LYS A 86 -3.53 13.70 -3.71
CA LYS A 86 -2.71 14.49 -4.64
C LYS A 86 -3.29 14.53 -6.05
N ARG A 87 -3.94 13.46 -6.51
CA ARG A 87 -4.62 13.45 -7.81
C ARG A 87 -5.79 14.44 -7.83
N LYS A 88 -6.58 14.51 -6.76
CA LYS A 88 -7.68 15.48 -6.63
C LYS A 88 -7.20 16.92 -6.48
N GLU A 89 -6.14 17.12 -5.71
CA GLU A 89 -5.56 18.44 -5.46
C GLU A 89 -4.83 19.02 -6.69
N TYR A 90 -4.22 18.15 -7.49
CA TYR A 90 -3.47 18.54 -8.70
C TYR A 90 -3.99 17.77 -9.94
N PRO A 91 -5.17 18.15 -10.47
CA PRO A 91 -5.77 17.49 -11.63
C PRO A 91 -4.94 17.72 -12.90
N ASP A 92 -4.40 18.92 -13.10
CA ASP A 92 -3.63 19.32 -14.29
C ASP A 92 -2.13 19.01 -14.18
N ALA A 93 -1.73 18.18 -13.21
CA ALA A 93 -0.33 17.78 -13.07
C ALA A 93 0.12 16.95 -14.28
N ASN A 94 1.32 17.26 -14.80
CA ASN A 94 1.90 16.59 -15.95
C ASN A 94 2.29 15.15 -15.59
N LYS A 95 1.37 14.21 -15.88
CA LYS A 95 1.45 12.80 -15.51
C LYS A 95 1.48 11.91 -16.75
N ASP A 96 2.03 10.71 -16.62
CA ASP A 96 1.90 9.66 -17.63
C ASP A 96 0.56 8.91 -17.51
N ASN A 97 0.33 7.94 -18.40
CA ASN A 97 -0.90 7.12 -18.41
C ASN A 97 -1.08 6.27 -17.14
N PHE A 98 -0.02 6.10 -16.34
CA PHE A 98 -0.02 5.38 -15.07
C PHE A 98 -0.16 6.33 -13.86
N GLY A 99 -0.35 7.63 -14.09
CA GLY A 99 -0.51 8.65 -13.05
C GLY A 99 0.78 9.11 -12.38
N ARG A 100 1.96 8.72 -12.90
CA ARG A 100 3.28 9.10 -12.39
C ARG A 100 3.68 10.46 -12.94
N LEU A 101 4.38 11.27 -12.14
CA LEU A 101 4.91 12.57 -12.59
C LEU A 101 5.98 12.37 -13.67
N ARG A 102 5.93 13.18 -14.73
CA ARG A 102 6.95 13.19 -15.79
C ARG A 102 8.16 14.05 -15.38
N VAL A 103 9.36 13.64 -15.79
CA VAL A 103 10.63 14.38 -15.62
C VAL A 103 11.35 14.48 -16.97
N GLY A 104 12.20 15.49 -17.14
CA GLY A 104 12.99 15.74 -18.34
C GLY A 104 14.40 16.21 -17.98
#